data_AF-A0A1V6KAY9-F1
#
_entry.id   AF-A0A1V6KAY9-F1
#
_cell.length_a   1.000
_cell.length_b   1.000
_cell.length_c   1.000
_cell.angle_alpha   90.00
_cell.angle_beta   90.00
_cell.angle_gamma   90.00
#
_symmetry.space_group_name_H-M   'P 1'
#
loop_
_entity.id
_entity.type
_entity.pdbx_description
1 polymer ?
#
loop_
_entity_poly.entity_id
_entity_poly.type
_entity_poly.pdbx_seq_one_letter_code
_entity_poly.pdbx_strand_id
1 'polypeptide(L)' 'MLTVTDKASEVIKDFLKDKSADAAIRITMSIG' A
#
# COMPACT_ATOMS: atom_id res chain seq x y z
N MET A 1 -8.17 5.26 -13.26
CA MET A 1 -8.09 5.57 -11.81
C MET A 1 -7.38 4.40 -11.16
N LEU A 2 -6.31 4.65 -10.38
CA LEU A 2 -5.66 3.57 -9.63
C LEU A 2 -6.55 3.22 -8.44
N THR A 3 -7.17 2.05 -8.50
CA THR A 3 -8.01 1.53 -7.44
C THR A 3 -7.25 0.46 -6.67
N VAL A 4 -7.22 0.62 -5.35
CA VAL A 4 -6.76 -0.42 -4.44
C VAL A 4 -7.96 -1.30 -4.14
N THR A 5 -7.83 -2.60 -4.38
CA THR A 5 -8.88 -3.57 -4.03
C THR A 5 -8.93 -3.79 -2.51
N ASP A 6 -10.08 -4.19 -1.97
CA ASP A 6 -10.24 -4.40 -0.52
C ASP A 6 -9.20 -5.36 0.04
N LYS A 7 -8.97 -6.48 -0.68
CA LYS A 7 -7.93 -7.46 -0.32
C LYS A 7 -6.53 -6.85 -0.32
N ALA A 8 -6.20 -5.98 -1.28
CA ALA A 8 -4.91 -5.30 -1.29
C ALA A 8 -4.79 -4.30 -0.14
N SER A 9 -5.88 -3.64 0.24
CA SER A 9 -5.89 -2.73 1.40
C SER A 9 -5.63 -3.47 2.72
N GLU A 10 -6.16 -4.67 2.91
CA GLU A 10 -5.91 -5.46 4.13
C GLU A 10 -4.43 -5.82 4.25
N VAL A 11 -3.84 -6.34 3.18
CA VAL A 11 -2.42 -6.72 3.15
C VAL A 11 -1.50 -5.51 3.37
N ILE A 12 -1.84 -4.35 2.78
CA ILE A 12 -1.10 -3.10 2.99
C ILE A 12 -1.16 -2.64 4.44
N LYS A 13 -2.35 -2.70 5.06
CA LYS A 13 -2.53 -2.31 6.47
C LYS A 13 -1.78 -3.24 7.40
N ASP A 14 -1.83 -4.54 7.16
CA ASP A 14 -1.08 -5.51 7.96
C ASP A 14 0.43 -5.32 7.81
N PHE A 15 0.92 -5.04 6.59
CA PHE A 15 2.33 -4.70 6.36
C PHE A 15 2.78 -3.41 7.06
N LEU A 16 1.88 -2.42 7.16
CA LEU A 16 2.16 -1.14 7.82
C LEU A 16 2.09 -1.21 9.35
N LYS A 17 1.32 -2.14 9.94
CA LYS A 17 1.21 -2.31 11.40
C LYS A 17 2.54 -2.64 12.06
N ASP A 18 3.42 -3.34 11.35
CA ASP A 18 4.76 -3.70 11.84
C ASP A 18 5.80 -2.57 11.64
N LYS A 19 5.38 -1.41 11.10
CA LYS A 19 6.22 -0.23 10.86
C LYS A 19 5.81 0.95 11.74
N SER A 20 6.62 2.01 11.72
CA SER A 20 6.34 3.26 12.45
C SER A 20 5.01 3.88 12.02
N ALA A 21 4.34 4.61 12.93
CA ALA A 21 3.05 5.25 12.67
C ALA A 21 3.04 6.18 11.43
N ASP A 22 4.20 6.73 11.06
CA ASP A 22 4.38 7.58 9.86
C ASP A 22 4.75 6.80 8.59
N ALA A 23 4.68 5.47 8.61
CA ALA A 23 5.03 4.66 7.45
C ALA A 23 3.96 4.79 6.35
N ALA A 24 4.40 5.10 5.13
CA ALA A 24 3.57 5.18 3.94
C ALA A 24 4.12 4.25 2.84
N ILE A 25 3.23 3.73 2.00
CA ILE A 25 3.62 2.92 0.83
C ILE A 25 3.58 3.80 -0.42
N ARG A 26 4.69 3.84 -1.16
CA ARG A 26 4.79 4.51 -2.44
C ARG A 26 4.59 3.51 -3.57
N ILE A 27 3.49 3.65 -4.31
CA ILE A 27 3.24 2.85 -5.51
C ILE A 27 3.81 3.62 -6.70
N THR A 28 4.84 3.05 -7.34
CA THR A 28 5.40 3.59 -8.58
C THR A 28 4.99 2.68 -9.72
N MET A 29 4.29 3.23 -10.72
CA MET A 29 4.05 2.54 -11.98
C MET A 29 5.11 2.96 -12.98
N SER A 30 5.92 2.02 -13.46
CA SER A 30 6.73 2.21 -14.65
C SER A 30 5.93 1.74 -15.86
N ILE A 31 5.62 2.66 -16.77
CA ILE A 31 5.03 2.37 -18.07
C ILE A 31 6.15 2.56 -19.09
N GLY A 32 6.52 1.48 -19.79
CA GLY A 32 7.52 1.48 -20.86
C GLY A 32 6.91 1.81 -22.21
#